data_AF-A0A329XLI0-F1
#
_entry.id   AF-A0A329XLI0-F1
#
_cell.length_a   1.000
_cell.length_b   1.000
_cell.length_c   1.000
_cell.angle_alpha   90.00
_cell.angle_beta   90.00
_cell.angle_gamma   90.00
#
_symmetry.space_group_name_H-M   'P 1'
#
loop_
_entity.id
_entity.type
_entity.pdbx_description
1 polymer ?
#
loop_
_entity_poly.entity_id
_entity_poly.type
_entity_poly.pdbx_seq_one_letter_code
_entity_poly.pdbx_strand_id
1 'polypeptide(L)' 'MTTTPKPAPRPGPIHGRGPAPELDLSARLEAAAALPLAERAAELAAINEALASQLHQTEN' A
#
# COMPACT_ATOMS: atom_id res chain seq x y z
N MET A 1 -46.63 27.13 -11.07
CA MET A 1 -46.20 25.87 -10.40
C MET A 1 -44.81 25.53 -10.95
N THR A 2 -43.74 25.91 -10.26
CA THR A 2 -42.34 25.63 -10.69
C THR A 2 -41.80 24.47 -9.86
N THR A 3 -41.60 23.30 -10.47
CA THR A 3 -41.02 22.14 -9.78
C THR A 3 -39.51 22.15 -9.97
N THR A 4 -38.78 22.53 -8.91
CA THR A 4 -37.31 22.42 -8.85
C THR A 4 -36.91 20.94 -8.80
N PRO A 5 -36.07 20.43 -9.72
CA PRO A 5 -35.62 19.04 -9.66
C PRO A 5 -34.61 18.85 -8.51
N LYS A 6 -34.78 17.75 -7.77
CA LYS A 6 -33.93 17.36 -6.63
C LYS A 6 -32.50 17.04 -7.12
N PRO A 7 -31.43 17.51 -6.46
CA PRO A 7 -30.06 17.15 -6.84
C PRO A 7 -29.81 15.67 -6.55
N ALA A 8 -29.18 14.98 -7.49
CA ALA A 8 -28.74 13.59 -7.32
C ALA A 8 -27.71 13.47 -6.18
N PRO A 9 -27.69 12.35 -5.44
CA PRO A 9 -26.72 12.13 -4.39
C PRO A 9 -25.31 12.07 -4.98
N ARG A 10 -24.39 12.86 -4.40
CA ARG A 10 -22.96 12.80 -4.77
C ARG A 10 -22.43 11.41 -4.41
N PRO A 11 -21.64 10.75 -5.30
CA PRO A 11 -20.90 9.57 -4.92
C PRO A 11 -20.03 9.91 -3.72
N GLY A 12 -20.19 9.19 -2.61
CA GLY A 12 -19.27 9.29 -1.48
C GLY A 12 -17.87 8.90 -1.91
N PRO A 13 -16.82 9.32 -1.17
CA PRO A 13 -15.46 8.89 -1.45
C PRO A 13 -15.42 7.37 -1.45
N ILE A 14 -15.20 6.80 -2.62
CA ILE A 14 -14.92 5.38 -2.81
C ILE A 14 -13.61 5.18 -2.06
N HIS A 15 -13.69 4.70 -0.82
CA HIS A 15 -12.53 4.15 -0.15
C HIS A 15 -12.18 2.93 -0.98
N GLY A 16 -11.24 3.12 -1.90
CA GLY A 16 -10.70 2.06 -2.74
C GLY A 16 -10.15 0.99 -1.83
N ARG A 17 -10.99 -0.01 -1.54
CA ARG A 17 -10.59 -1.27 -0.95
C ARG A 17 -9.86 -2.02 -2.06
N GLY A 18 -8.61 -1.62 -2.30
CA GLY A 18 -7.66 -2.44 -3.05
C GLY A 18 -7.37 -3.69 -2.22
N PRO A 19 -7.54 -4.90 -2.78
CA PRO A 19 -7.23 -6.14 -2.09
C PRO A 19 -5.77 -6.48 -2.36
N ALA A 20 -4.87 -6.10 -1.46
CA ALA A 20 -3.59 -6.77 -1.28
C ALA A 20 -3.13 -6.58 0.17
N PRO A 21 -2.55 -7.61 0.82
CA PRO A 21 -1.80 -7.42 2.04
C PRO A 21 -0.47 -6.77 1.65
N GLU A 22 -0.52 -5.50 1.27
CA GLU A 22 0.67 -4.65 1.32
C GLU A 22 1.00 -4.53 2.80
N LEU A 23 1.85 -5.44 3.28
CA LEU A 23 2.64 -5.20 4.47
C LEU A 23 3.25 -3.81 4.27
N ASP A 24 2.73 -2.81 5.00
CA ASP A 24 3.09 -1.41 4.86
C ASP A 24 4.61 -1.31 4.86
N LEU A 25 5.18 -1.03 3.69
CA LEU A 25 6.63 -0.99 3.49
C LEU A 25 7.26 -0.02 4.49
N SER A 26 6.55 1.06 4.81
CA SER A 26 6.95 2.05 5.81
C SER A 26 7.07 1.40 7.18
N ALA A 27 6.04 0.68 7.64
CA ALA A 27 6.06 -0.02 8.91
C ALA A 27 7.17 -1.09 8.99
N ARG A 28 7.44 -1.81 7.89
CA ARG A 28 8.55 -2.79 7.84
C ARG A 28 9.92 -2.13 7.93
N LEU A 29 10.11 -1.01 7.24
CA LEU A 29 11.37 -0.26 7.29
C LEU A 29 11.60 0.36 8.67
N GLU A 30 10.55 0.87 9.31
CA GLU A 30 10.60 1.36 10.70
C GLU A 30 10.96 0.24 11.67
N ALA A 31 10.35 -0.93 11.54
CA ALA A 31 10.70 -2.11 12.35
C ALA A 31 12.16 -2.53 12.13
N ALA A 32 12.63 -2.58 10.88
CA ALA A 32 14.02 -2.89 10.56
C ALA A 32 15.01 -1.87 11.14
N ALA A 33 14.63 -0.59 11.20
CA ALA A 33 15.45 0.47 11.79
C ALA A 33 15.64 0.31 13.31
N ALA A 34 14.74 -0.40 14.00
CA ALA A 34 14.88 -0.74 15.41
C ALA A 34 15.81 -1.94 15.67
N LEU A 35 16.14 -2.74 14.64
CA LEU A 35 16.98 -3.92 14.78
C LEU A 35 18.48 -3.58 14.89
N PRO A 36 19.28 -4.45 15.53
CA PRO A 36 20.75 -4.42 15.48
C PRO A 36 21.25 -4.50 14.04
N LEU A 37 22.46 -3.97 13.77
CA LEU A 37 23.00 -3.83 12.42
C LEU A 37 23.03 -5.14 11.61
N ALA A 38 23.42 -6.25 12.24
CA ALA A 38 23.48 -7.56 11.59
C ALA A 38 22.09 -8.04 11.12
N GLU A 39 21.08 -7.88 11.96
CA GLU A 39 19.70 -8.29 11.67
C GLU A 39 19.02 -7.32 10.69
N ARG A 40 19.30 -6.02 10.84
CA ARG A 40 18.80 -4.98 9.93
C ARG A 40 19.25 -5.21 8.49
N ALA A 41 20.49 -5.59 8.27
CA ALA A 41 21.00 -5.87 6.93
C ALA A 41 20.26 -7.04 6.27
N ALA A 42 19.96 -8.09 7.03
CA ALA A 42 19.20 -9.24 6.55
C ALA A 42 17.74 -8.86 6.22
N GLU A 43 17.09 -8.09 7.09
CA GLU A 43 15.70 -7.65 6.87
C GLU A 43 15.59 -6.72 5.64
N LEU A 44 16.53 -5.78 5.47
CA LEU A 44 16.55 -4.90 4.30
C LEU A 44 16.80 -5.68 2.99
N ALA A 45 17.64 -6.72 3.02
CA ALA A 45 17.84 -7.60 1.87
C ALA A 45 16.56 -8.35 1.50
N ALA A 46 15.84 -8.90 2.49
CA ALA A 46 14.57 -9.58 2.28
C ALA A 46 13.47 -8.65 1.72
N ILE A 47 13.43 -7.40 2.20
CA ILE A 47 12.53 -6.38 1.66
C ILE A 47 12.86 -6.09 0.20
N ASN A 48 14.14 -5.92 -0.14
CA ASN A 48 14.57 -5.66 -1.51
C ASN A 48 14.23 -6.80 -2.47
N GLU A 49 14.47 -8.05 -2.07
CA GLU A 49 14.14 -9.24 -2.88
C GLU A 49 12.63 -9.36 -3.12
N ALA A 50 11.81 -9.08 -2.10
CA ALA A 50 10.36 -9.09 -2.23
C ALA A 50 9.87 -8.02 -3.23
N LEU A 51 10.43 -6.81 -3.18
CA LEU A 51 10.11 -5.74 -4.13
C LEU A 51 10.57 -6.08 -5.55
N ALA A 52 11.77 -6.63 -5.71
CA ALA A 52 12.26 -7.07 -7.01
C ALA A 52 11.36 -8.15 -7.63
N SER A 53 10.90 -9.09 -6.81
CA SER A 53 9.97 -10.15 -7.25
C SER A 53 8.62 -9.58 -7.69
N GLN A 54 8.09 -8.59 -6.97
CA GLN A 54 6.85 -7.91 -7.35
C GLN A 54 7.01 -7.13 -8.65
N LEU A 55 8.12 -6.39 -8.82
CA LEU A 55 8.41 -5.68 -10.07
C LEU A 55 8.45 -6.63 -11.26
N HIS A 56 9.15 -7.75 -11.13
CA HIS A 56 9.22 -8.75 -12.20
C HIS A 56 7.84 -9.35 -12.55
N GLN A 57 6.95 -9.51 -11.55
CA GLN A 57 5.58 -9.95 -11.79
C GLN A 57 4.73 -8.88 -12.50
N THR A 58 5.03 -7.60 -12.32
CA THR A 58 4.35 -6.49 -13.02
C THR A 58 4.89 -6.21 -14.41
N GLU A 59 6.12 -6.66 -14.72
CA GLU A 59 6.75 -6.50 -16.03
C GLU A 59 6.33 -7.57 -17.06
N ASN A 60 5.80 -8.72 -16.61
CA ASN A 60 5.31 -9.82 -17.45
C ASN A 60 3.79 -9.77 -17.66
#